data_AF-A0A7S2R3M0-F1
#
_entry.id   AF-A0A7S2R3M0-F1
#
_cell.length_a   1.000
_cell.length_b   1.000
_cell.length_c   1.000
_cell.angle_alpha   90.00
_cell.angle_beta   90.00
_cell.angle_gamma   90.00
#
_symmetry.space_group_name_H-M   'P 1'
#
loop_
_entity.id
_entity.type
_entity.pdbx_description
1 polymer ?
#
loop_
_entity_poly.entity_id
_entity_poly.type
_entity_poly.pdbx_seq_one_letter_code
_entity_poly.pdbx_strand_id
1 'polypeptide(L)'
;MNTLNAGRRSRGVDRDENYKAGDFTRGLMHSMEESTKAGMKSRGTGEYNESYKGNPLDFFVGASSGTVKYVDKNKAKLGGAGGAGAGLVLGTVVAGPIGAIAGGFIGAALTSIAIKETEEFITKKEVNAEEELLRHPEKHGEMGLSLPRGPQGLLYKLGGLLQNLWEPFWYILDIDKKILVCHNISENSPPKIDTNIFNPSNNLHLQKDAKIKDGDIQVDSDPTEVIQLSECEVEKNEKLSSDKLQLFAFTITLNKSMFFKERYHLVSETKEIRSMWVAMIADMTGNMKSLDKLLETS
;
A
#
# COMPACT_ATOMS: atom_id res chain seq x y z
N MET A 1 7.53 -13.74 -15.62
CA MET A 1 8.69 -14.58 -15.21
C MET A 1 8.61 -14.69 -13.69
N ASN A 2 8.73 -15.88 -13.07
CA ASN A 2 8.58 -16.00 -11.61
C ASN A 2 9.81 -15.39 -10.91
N THR A 3 9.62 -14.43 -10.00
CA THR A 3 10.68 -13.72 -9.26
C THR A 3 11.65 -14.70 -8.59
N LEU A 4 11.13 -15.80 -8.06
CA LEU A 4 11.93 -16.90 -7.50
C LEU A 4 12.92 -17.49 -8.49
N ASN A 5 12.47 -17.74 -9.73
CA ASN A 5 13.32 -18.31 -10.77
C ASN A 5 14.38 -17.32 -11.25
N ALA A 6 14.08 -16.02 -11.25
CA ALA A 6 15.05 -14.97 -11.57
C ALA A 6 16.16 -14.94 -10.51
N GLY A 7 15.80 -15.03 -9.22
CA GLY A 7 16.79 -15.05 -8.14
C GLY A 7 17.67 -16.28 -8.13
N ARG A 8 17.10 -17.45 -8.45
CA ARG A 8 17.87 -18.69 -8.58
C ARG A 8 18.87 -18.62 -9.74
N ARG A 9 18.46 -18.07 -10.88
CA ARG A 9 19.36 -17.81 -12.02
C ARG A 9 20.49 -16.85 -11.66
N SER A 10 20.21 -15.80 -10.89
CA SER A 10 21.24 -14.85 -10.43
C SER A 10 22.32 -15.50 -9.56
N ARG A 11 22.01 -16.64 -8.93
CA ARG A 11 22.93 -17.45 -8.14
C ARG A 11 23.66 -18.52 -8.98
N GLY A 12 23.34 -18.64 -10.27
CA GLY A 12 23.92 -19.62 -11.17
C GLY A 12 23.46 -21.06 -10.91
N VAL A 13 22.29 -21.24 -10.29
CA VAL A 13 21.79 -22.59 -9.94
C VAL A 13 20.62 -23.02 -10.80
N ASP A 14 20.48 -24.34 -10.95
CA ASP A 14 19.43 -24.92 -11.78
C ASP A 14 18.03 -24.77 -11.17
N ARG A 15 16.98 -24.96 -11.98
CA ARG A 15 15.57 -24.77 -11.59
C ARG A 15 15.04 -25.81 -10.59
N ASP A 16 15.79 -26.88 -10.36
CA ASP A 16 15.38 -27.99 -9.49
C ASP A 16 16.03 -27.98 -8.10
N GLU A 17 17.03 -27.11 -7.86
CA GLU A 17 17.54 -26.82 -6.51
C GLU A 17 16.46 -26.35 -5.49
N ASN A 18 16.76 -26.50 -4.20
CA ASN A 18 15.87 -26.03 -3.15
C ASN A 18 15.84 -24.49 -3.06
N TYR A 19 14.66 -23.95 -2.76
CA TYR A 19 14.45 -22.52 -2.50
C TYR A 19 15.30 -22.03 -1.32
N LYS A 20 15.94 -20.87 -1.49
CA LYS A 20 16.55 -20.11 -0.39
C LYS A 20 15.84 -18.77 -0.24
N ALA A 21 15.63 -18.31 1.00
CA ALA A 21 14.98 -17.02 1.27
C ALA A 21 15.60 -15.85 0.50
N GLY A 22 16.92 -15.86 0.28
CA GLY A 22 17.62 -14.84 -0.50
C GLY A 22 17.35 -14.87 -2.01
N ASP A 23 16.75 -15.94 -2.55
CA ASP A 23 16.40 -16.02 -3.98
C ASP A 23 15.25 -15.07 -4.30
N PHE A 24 14.29 -14.85 -3.39
CA PHE A 24 13.23 -13.87 -3.62
C PHE A 24 13.81 -12.45 -3.78
N THR A 25 14.62 -12.00 -2.82
CA THR A 25 15.22 -10.66 -2.83
C THR A 25 16.16 -10.46 -4.01
N ARG A 26 17.01 -11.44 -4.33
CA ARG A 26 17.87 -11.37 -5.52
C ARG A 26 17.06 -11.34 -6.81
N GLY A 27 15.98 -12.10 -6.87
CA GLY A 27 15.07 -12.11 -8.02
C GLY A 27 14.38 -10.77 -8.23
N LEU A 28 14.01 -10.10 -7.14
CA LEU A 28 13.44 -8.75 -7.19
C LEU A 28 14.48 -7.75 -7.71
N MET A 29 15.70 -7.75 -7.16
CA MET A 29 16.80 -6.90 -7.64
C MET A 29 17.15 -7.15 -9.11
N HIS A 30 17.23 -8.41 -9.52
CA HIS A 30 17.49 -8.79 -10.91
C HIS A 30 16.36 -8.33 -11.85
N SER A 31 15.10 -8.40 -11.40
CA SER A 31 13.95 -7.91 -12.18
C SER A 31 13.97 -6.40 -12.31
N MET A 32 14.44 -5.68 -11.28
CA MET A 32 14.63 -4.23 -11.34
C MET A 32 15.76 -3.85 -12.31
N GLU A 33 16.86 -4.59 -12.29
CA GLU A 33 17.99 -4.38 -13.21
C GLU A 33 17.60 -4.67 -14.66
N GLU A 34 16.91 -5.78 -14.94
CA GLU A 34 16.39 -6.11 -16.28
C GLU A 34 15.39 -5.06 -16.78
N SER A 35 14.51 -4.58 -15.89
CA SER A 35 13.59 -3.50 -16.23
C SER A 35 14.37 -2.24 -16.59
N THR A 36 15.35 -1.84 -15.78
CA THR A 36 16.22 -0.69 -16.08
C THR A 36 16.92 -0.83 -17.43
N LYS A 37 17.52 -1.99 -17.71
CA LYS A 37 18.13 -2.29 -19.02
C LYS A 37 17.14 -2.18 -20.16
N ALA A 38 15.93 -2.70 -19.98
CA ALA A 38 14.87 -2.67 -20.99
C ALA A 38 14.39 -1.24 -21.27
N GLY A 39 14.25 -0.38 -20.26
CA GLY A 39 13.83 1.00 -20.45
C GLY A 39 14.91 1.87 -21.09
N MET A 40 16.17 1.69 -20.69
CA MET A 40 17.31 2.35 -21.32
C MET A 40 17.40 1.99 -22.82
N LYS A 41 17.25 0.70 -23.16
CA LYS A 41 17.18 0.25 -24.55
C LYS A 41 16.00 0.86 -25.31
N SER A 42 14.85 0.99 -24.66
CA SER A 42 13.63 1.56 -25.27
C SER A 42 13.77 3.06 -25.55
N ARG A 43 14.61 3.77 -24.79
CA ARG A 43 14.94 5.18 -25.02
C ARG A 43 16.05 5.42 -26.04
N GLY A 44 16.68 4.36 -26.56
CA GLY A 44 17.81 4.46 -27.48
C GLY A 44 19.09 5.03 -26.85
N THR A 45 19.16 5.11 -25.52
CA THR A 45 20.33 5.64 -24.79
C THR A 45 21.37 4.54 -24.60
N GLY A 46 22.09 4.20 -25.68
CA GLY A 46 23.32 3.39 -25.65
C GLY A 46 23.21 1.94 -25.14
N GLU A 47 24.34 1.23 -25.14
CA GLU A 47 24.47 -0.10 -24.52
C GLU A 47 24.70 0.01 -23.01
N TYR A 48 24.19 -0.97 -22.27
CA TYR A 48 24.39 -1.05 -20.82
C TYR A 48 25.89 -1.25 -20.53
N ASN A 49 26.49 -0.31 -19.81
CA ASN A 49 27.82 -0.49 -19.24
C ASN A 49 27.66 -0.91 -17.77
N GLU A 50 28.49 -1.82 -17.27
CA GLU A 50 28.50 -2.24 -15.86
C GLU A 50 28.75 -1.07 -14.88
N SER A 51 29.34 0.04 -15.37
CA SER A 51 29.49 1.27 -14.61
C SER A 51 28.22 2.14 -14.53
N TYR A 52 27.14 1.74 -15.22
CA TYR A 52 25.88 2.48 -15.24
C TYR A 52 25.12 2.28 -13.94
N LYS A 53 25.14 3.31 -13.07
CA LYS A 53 24.22 3.42 -11.95
C LYS A 53 22.83 3.68 -12.52
N GLY A 54 22.00 2.65 -12.57
CA GLY A 54 20.67 2.66 -13.19
C GLY A 54 19.87 3.93 -12.93
N ASN A 55 19.36 4.55 -13.99
CA ASN A 55 18.47 5.70 -13.88
C ASN A 55 17.06 5.22 -13.49
N PRO A 56 16.43 5.78 -12.43
CA PRO A 56 15.05 5.48 -12.07
C PRO A 56 14.07 5.61 -13.25
N LEU A 57 14.29 6.56 -14.16
CA LEU A 57 13.46 6.74 -15.35
C LEU A 57 13.58 5.57 -16.35
N ASP A 58 14.73 4.90 -16.41
CA ASP A 58 14.90 3.71 -17.25
C ASP A 58 14.24 2.49 -16.60
N PHE A 59 14.34 2.34 -15.27
CA PHE A 59 13.57 1.31 -14.55
C PHE A 59 12.08 1.42 -14.87
N PHE A 60 11.56 2.63 -14.84
CA PHE A 60 10.18 2.98 -15.15
C PHE A 60 9.74 2.62 -16.56
N VAL A 61 10.47 3.10 -17.58
CA VAL A 61 10.17 2.84 -18.98
C VAL A 61 10.24 1.33 -19.25
N GLY A 62 11.17 0.64 -18.60
CA GLY A 62 11.29 -0.80 -18.67
C GLY A 62 10.14 -1.55 -18.04
N ALA A 63 9.81 -1.23 -16.79
CA ALA A 63 8.72 -1.85 -16.05
C ALA A 63 7.37 -1.64 -16.74
N SER A 64 7.10 -0.43 -17.20
CA SER A 64 5.89 -0.10 -17.96
C SER A 64 5.83 -0.85 -19.29
N SER A 65 6.90 -0.85 -20.09
CA SER A 65 6.93 -1.61 -21.35
C SER A 65 6.81 -3.13 -21.13
N GLY A 66 7.37 -3.65 -20.04
CA GLY A 66 7.26 -5.05 -19.62
C GLY A 66 5.81 -5.42 -19.27
N THR A 67 5.13 -4.57 -18.48
CA THR A 67 3.72 -4.73 -18.14
C THR A 67 2.85 -4.66 -19.39
N VAL A 68 3.05 -3.67 -20.27
CA VAL A 68 2.29 -3.55 -21.53
C VAL A 68 2.46 -4.80 -22.40
N LYS A 69 3.69 -5.31 -22.56
CA LYS A 69 3.95 -6.55 -23.31
C LYS A 69 3.35 -7.78 -22.65
N TYR A 70 3.34 -7.84 -21.32
CA TYR A 70 2.70 -8.92 -20.58
C TYR A 70 1.18 -8.88 -20.74
N VAL A 71 0.58 -7.68 -20.67
CA VAL A 71 -0.83 -7.42 -20.97
C VAL A 71 -1.19 -7.84 -22.38
N ASP A 72 -0.41 -7.41 -23.36
CA ASP A 72 -0.69 -7.72 -24.76
C ASP A 72 -0.61 -9.23 -25.04
N LYS A 73 0.37 -9.93 -24.45
CA LYS A 73 0.55 -11.38 -24.61
C LYS A 73 -0.40 -12.24 -23.77
N ASN A 74 -0.99 -11.69 -22.70
CA ASN A 74 -1.82 -12.45 -21.77
C ASN A 74 -3.23 -11.86 -21.62
N LYS A 75 -3.76 -11.13 -22.61
CA LYS A 75 -5.11 -10.53 -22.58
C LYS A 75 -6.19 -11.48 -22.06
N ALA A 76 -6.17 -12.74 -22.50
CA ALA A 76 -7.12 -13.77 -22.07
C ALA A 76 -6.92 -14.26 -20.62
N LYS A 77 -5.71 -14.16 -20.06
CA LYS A 77 -5.39 -14.53 -18.67
C LYS A 77 -5.43 -13.34 -17.71
N LEU A 78 -5.35 -12.12 -18.22
CA LEU A 78 -5.27 -10.87 -17.43
C LEU A 78 -6.62 -10.24 -17.13
N GLY A 79 -7.72 -10.78 -17.65
CA GLY A 79 -9.06 -10.45 -17.18
C GLY A 79 -9.20 -10.52 -15.65
N GLY A 80 -8.40 -11.36 -14.98
CA GLY A 80 -8.35 -11.46 -13.51
C GLY A 80 -7.08 -10.95 -12.81
N ALA A 81 -5.97 -10.68 -13.52
CA ALA A 81 -4.68 -10.35 -12.89
C ALA A 81 -4.18 -8.91 -13.16
N GLY A 82 -5.02 -8.06 -13.75
CA GLY A 82 -4.64 -6.75 -14.29
C GLY A 82 -4.41 -5.64 -13.27
N GLY A 83 -4.97 -5.72 -12.06
CA GLY A 83 -4.97 -4.59 -11.11
C GLY A 83 -3.59 -4.31 -10.50
N ALA A 84 -2.85 -5.34 -10.07
CA ALA A 84 -1.54 -5.16 -9.43
C ALA A 84 -0.48 -4.54 -10.37
N GLY A 85 -0.47 -4.96 -11.64
CA GLY A 85 0.44 -4.43 -12.65
C GLY A 85 0.07 -3.01 -13.10
N ALA A 86 -1.22 -2.75 -13.28
CA ALA A 86 -1.71 -1.42 -13.64
C ALA A 86 -1.46 -0.42 -12.51
N GLY A 87 -1.78 -0.80 -11.26
CA GLY A 87 -1.54 0.02 -10.09
C GLY A 87 -0.05 0.32 -9.92
N LEU A 88 0.83 -0.69 -10.04
CA LEU A 88 2.27 -0.48 -9.99
C LEU A 88 2.71 0.52 -11.06
N VAL A 89 2.32 0.35 -12.32
CA VAL A 89 2.71 1.27 -13.41
C VAL A 89 2.13 2.68 -13.23
N LEU A 90 0.87 2.80 -12.84
CA LEU A 90 0.24 4.12 -12.64
C LEU A 90 0.89 4.84 -11.46
N GLY A 91 1.04 4.14 -10.35
CA GLY A 91 1.67 4.68 -9.15
C GLY A 91 3.12 5.05 -9.43
N THR A 92 3.86 4.19 -10.13
CA THR A 92 5.20 4.46 -10.67
C THR A 92 5.17 5.81 -11.40
N VAL A 93 4.42 5.93 -12.49
CA VAL A 93 4.34 7.14 -13.35
C VAL A 93 4.02 8.42 -12.57
N VAL A 94 3.15 8.35 -11.55
CA VAL A 94 2.72 9.52 -10.77
C VAL A 94 3.74 9.90 -9.69
N ALA A 95 4.24 8.93 -8.92
CA ALA A 95 4.92 9.20 -7.65
C ALA A 95 6.29 8.51 -7.50
N GLY A 96 6.94 8.15 -8.62
CA GLY A 96 8.27 7.58 -8.55
C GLY A 96 8.29 6.13 -8.01
N PRO A 97 9.47 5.58 -7.69
CA PRO A 97 9.58 4.21 -7.19
C PRO A 97 8.70 3.93 -5.96
N ILE A 98 8.40 4.95 -5.16
CA ILE A 98 7.47 4.88 -4.04
C ILE A 98 6.04 4.69 -4.54
N GLY A 99 5.66 5.48 -5.54
CA GLY A 99 4.44 5.27 -6.29
C GLY A 99 4.32 3.86 -6.87
N ALA A 100 5.41 3.23 -7.29
CA ALA A 100 5.41 1.82 -7.72
C ALA A 100 4.97 0.88 -6.59
N ILE A 101 5.51 1.09 -5.39
CA ILE A 101 5.20 0.28 -4.21
C ILE A 101 3.75 0.52 -3.80
N ALA A 102 3.37 1.79 -3.62
CA ALA A 102 2.03 2.26 -3.33
C ALA A 102 0.98 1.71 -4.31
N GLY A 103 1.24 1.90 -5.59
CA GLY A 103 0.39 1.46 -6.68
C GLY A 103 0.36 -0.06 -6.83
N GLY A 104 1.47 -0.75 -6.54
CA GLY A 104 1.51 -2.21 -6.52
C GLY A 104 0.64 -2.80 -5.41
N PHE A 105 0.66 -2.20 -4.21
CA PHE A 105 -0.21 -2.57 -3.10
C PHE A 105 -1.69 -2.28 -3.38
N ILE A 106 -2.01 -1.06 -3.85
CA ILE A 106 -3.39 -0.66 -4.18
C ILE A 106 -3.91 -1.53 -5.33
N GLY A 107 -3.10 -1.76 -6.36
CA GLY A 107 -3.44 -2.61 -7.48
C GLY A 107 -3.69 -4.06 -7.08
N ALA A 108 -2.85 -4.62 -6.19
CA ALA A 108 -3.03 -5.98 -5.67
C ALA A 108 -4.30 -6.11 -4.82
N ALA A 109 -4.58 -5.12 -3.97
CA ALA A 109 -5.80 -5.09 -3.17
C ALA A 109 -7.07 -5.03 -4.05
N LEU A 110 -7.10 -4.16 -5.06
CA LEU A 110 -8.20 -4.07 -6.02
C LEU A 110 -8.37 -5.35 -6.85
N THR A 111 -7.27 -6.03 -7.19
CA THR A 111 -7.33 -7.32 -7.89
C THR A 111 -7.95 -8.41 -7.02
N SER A 112 -7.60 -8.46 -5.73
CA SER A 112 -8.16 -9.44 -4.80
C SER A 112 -9.66 -9.27 -4.59
N ILE A 113 -10.18 -8.03 -4.59
CA ILE A 113 -11.62 -7.74 -4.52
C ILE A 113 -12.30 -8.20 -5.82
N ALA A 114 -11.76 -7.83 -6.98
CA ALA A 114 -12.31 -8.24 -8.27
C ALA A 114 -12.30 -9.77 -8.48
N ILE A 115 -11.26 -10.48 -8.01
CA ILE A 115 -11.21 -11.94 -8.06
C ILE A 115 -12.28 -12.55 -7.15
N LYS A 116 -12.47 -12.05 -5.92
CA LYS A 116 -13.52 -12.53 -5.01
C LYS A 116 -14.92 -12.33 -5.59
N GLU A 117 -15.21 -11.16 -6.15
CA GLU A 117 -16.49 -10.90 -6.81
C GLU A 117 -16.67 -11.80 -8.04
N THR A 118 -15.61 -12.01 -8.84
CA THR A 118 -15.68 -12.88 -10.02
C THR A 118 -15.84 -14.36 -9.65
N GLU A 119 -15.20 -14.83 -8.58
CA GLU A 119 -15.37 -16.19 -8.03
C GLU A 119 -16.77 -16.38 -7.46
N GLU A 120 -17.34 -15.40 -6.75
CA GLU A 120 -18.74 -15.44 -6.31
C GLU A 120 -19.72 -15.43 -7.48
N PHE A 121 -19.45 -14.66 -8.54
CA PHE A 121 -20.24 -14.67 -9.77
C PHE A 121 -20.12 -15.99 -10.54
N ILE A 122 -18.94 -16.58 -10.63
CA ILE A 122 -18.72 -17.89 -11.29
C ILE A 122 -19.40 -19.01 -10.47
N THR A 123 -19.28 -18.97 -9.14
CA THR A 123 -19.88 -19.98 -8.24
C THR A 123 -21.41 -19.85 -8.22
N LYS A 124 -21.98 -18.63 -8.22
CA LYS A 124 -23.43 -18.42 -8.38
C LYS A 124 -23.92 -18.81 -9.77
N LYS A 125 -23.11 -18.61 -10.82
CA LYS A 125 -23.48 -18.97 -12.20
C LYS A 125 -23.39 -20.48 -12.44
N GLU A 126 -22.49 -21.20 -11.77
CA GLU A 126 -22.49 -22.68 -11.77
C GLU A 126 -23.68 -23.28 -11.02
N VAL A 127 -24.18 -22.61 -9.98
CA VAL A 127 -25.38 -23.05 -9.23
C VAL A 127 -26.69 -22.68 -9.95
N ASN A 128 -26.73 -21.58 -10.71
CA ASN A 128 -27.94 -21.10 -11.40
C ASN A 128 -28.03 -21.51 -12.89
N ALA A 129 -26.97 -22.06 -13.49
CA ALA A 129 -26.99 -22.47 -14.91
C ALA A 129 -27.89 -23.68 -15.21
N GLU A 130 -28.35 -24.42 -14.19
CA GLU A 130 -29.36 -25.48 -14.38
C GLU A 130 -30.82 -24.98 -14.31
N GLU A 131 -31.08 -23.75 -13.82
CA GLU A 131 -32.45 -23.30 -13.53
C GLU A 131 -32.93 -22.06 -14.33
N GLU A 132 -32.04 -21.33 -15.00
CA GLU A 132 -32.34 -19.97 -15.49
C GLU A 132 -32.35 -19.78 -17.04
N LEU A 133 -32.67 -20.82 -17.83
CA LEU A 133 -32.76 -20.69 -19.30
C LEU A 133 -34.12 -20.14 -19.82
N LEU A 134 -35.06 -19.79 -18.94
CA LEU A 134 -36.38 -19.29 -19.33
C LEU A 134 -36.96 -18.29 -18.30
N ARG A 135 -36.45 -17.04 -18.25
CA ARG A 135 -37.27 -15.82 -17.99
C ARG A 135 -36.43 -14.52 -17.91
N HIS A 136 -36.73 -13.66 -18.87
CA HIS A 136 -36.75 -12.19 -18.85
C HIS A 136 -35.49 -11.36 -19.14
N PRO A 137 -35.70 -10.19 -19.81
CA PRO A 137 -34.65 -9.30 -20.30
C PRO A 137 -34.35 -8.12 -19.35
N GLU A 138 -33.13 -7.61 -19.48
CA GLU A 138 -32.63 -6.26 -19.18
C GLU A 138 -32.98 -5.58 -17.85
N LYS A 139 -31.94 -5.39 -17.02
CA LYS A 139 -31.68 -4.10 -16.36
C LYS A 139 -30.20 -3.76 -16.47
N HIS A 140 -29.88 -2.74 -17.26
CA HIS A 140 -28.58 -2.08 -17.24
C HIS A 140 -28.40 -1.43 -15.86
N GLY A 141 -27.64 -2.09 -14.98
CA GLY A 141 -27.13 -1.46 -13.77
C GLY A 141 -26.13 -0.39 -14.17
N GLU A 142 -26.37 0.85 -13.73
CA GLU A 142 -25.35 1.89 -13.73
C GLU A 142 -24.16 1.36 -12.91
N MET A 143 -23.12 0.91 -13.59
CA MET A 143 -21.81 0.73 -12.99
C MET A 143 -21.29 2.12 -12.63
N GLY A 144 -21.68 2.60 -11.44
CA GLY A 144 -21.04 3.75 -10.82
C GLY A 144 -19.56 3.44 -10.72
N LEU A 145 -18.76 4.08 -11.58
CA LEU A 145 -17.31 4.06 -11.53
C LEU A 145 -16.92 4.62 -10.15
N SER A 146 -16.72 3.74 -9.18
CA SER A 146 -16.16 4.09 -7.89
C SER A 146 -14.82 4.77 -8.16
N LEU A 147 -14.74 6.06 -7.81
CA LEU A 147 -13.49 6.80 -7.95
C LEU A 147 -12.37 6.02 -7.25
N PRO A 148 -11.16 5.98 -7.83
CA PRO A 148 -10.05 5.24 -7.26
C PRO A 148 -9.75 5.81 -5.87
N ARG A 149 -10.18 5.11 -4.82
CA ARG A 149 -9.84 5.47 -3.44
C ARG A 149 -8.34 5.26 -3.24
N GLY A 150 -7.69 6.18 -2.53
CA GLY A 150 -6.28 6.03 -2.17
C GLY A 150 -6.07 4.92 -1.13
N PRO A 151 -4.88 4.83 -0.52
CA PRO A 151 -4.62 3.87 0.55
C PRO A 151 -5.67 4.00 1.66
N GLN A 152 -6.08 2.85 2.17
CA GLN A 152 -6.94 2.76 3.34
C GLN A 152 -6.37 1.74 4.30
N GLY A 153 -6.56 1.98 5.60
CA GLY A 153 -6.09 1.04 6.60
C GLY A 153 -6.31 1.51 8.02
N LEU A 154 -6.16 0.55 8.93
CA LEU A 154 -6.21 0.79 10.36
C LEU A 154 -4.95 1.52 10.82
N LEU A 155 -5.12 2.63 11.53
CA LEU A 155 -4.05 3.27 12.31
C LEU A 155 -4.57 3.60 13.70
N TYR A 156 -3.65 3.79 14.63
CA TYR A 156 -3.99 4.20 15.98
C TYR A 156 -3.68 5.68 16.16
N LYS A 157 -4.66 6.44 16.66
CA LYS A 157 -4.53 7.87 16.97
C LYS A 157 -4.29 8.06 18.45
N LEU A 158 -3.34 8.91 18.82
CA LEU A 158 -3.18 9.30 20.21
C LEU A 158 -4.39 10.14 20.64
N GLY A 159 -5.08 9.71 21.69
CA GLY A 159 -6.20 10.45 22.29
C GLY A 159 -5.79 11.84 22.78
N GLY A 160 -6.79 12.70 23.03
CA GLY A 160 -6.56 14.06 23.53
C GLY A 160 -5.86 14.12 24.89
N LEU A 161 -5.57 15.32 25.37
CA LEU A 161 -4.74 15.65 26.56
C LEU A 161 -5.02 14.85 27.85
N LEU A 162 -6.22 14.28 28.00
CA LEU A 162 -6.64 13.53 29.17
C LEU A 162 -6.61 12.00 28.97
N GLN A 163 -6.33 11.55 27.75
CA GLN A 163 -6.39 10.15 27.35
C GLN A 163 -5.01 9.71 26.88
N ASN A 164 -4.30 9.06 27.80
CA ASN A 164 -3.07 8.31 27.54
C ASN A 164 -3.37 6.99 26.81
N LEU A 165 -4.24 7.03 25.80
CA LEU A 165 -4.69 5.86 25.05
C LEU A 165 -4.56 6.12 23.55
N TRP A 166 -4.06 5.12 22.85
CA TRP A 166 -4.09 5.03 21.39
C TRP A 166 -5.40 4.36 20.98
N GLU A 167 -6.19 5.07 20.21
CA GLU A 167 -7.50 4.62 19.76
C GLU A 167 -7.45 4.20 18.28
N PRO A 168 -8.02 3.05 17.93
CA PRO A 168 -8.03 2.58 16.55
C PRO A 168 -9.04 3.38 15.72
N PHE A 169 -8.59 3.85 14.55
CA PHE A 169 -9.45 4.46 13.54
C PHE A 169 -9.12 3.89 12.17
N TRP A 170 -10.12 3.84 11.31
CA TRP A 170 -9.92 3.51 9.92
C TRP A 170 -9.63 4.80 9.14
N TYR A 171 -8.49 4.85 8.46
CA TYR A 171 -8.08 6.01 7.69
C TYR A 171 -8.20 5.73 6.21
N ILE A 172 -8.73 6.69 5.46
CA ILE A 172 -8.80 6.64 4.01
C ILE A 172 -8.14 7.91 3.47
N LEU A 173 -7.14 7.75 2.61
CA LEU A 173 -6.54 8.85 1.88
C LEU A 173 -7.30 9.08 0.58
N ASP A 174 -7.94 10.23 0.48
CA ASP A 174 -8.73 10.65 -0.68
C ASP A 174 -7.83 11.25 -1.76
N ILE A 175 -8.22 11.07 -3.03
CA ILE A 175 -7.59 11.71 -4.20
C ILE A 175 -7.67 13.24 -4.15
N ASP A 176 -8.65 13.78 -3.42
CA ASP A 176 -8.81 15.21 -3.14
C ASP A 176 -7.81 15.76 -2.12
N LYS A 177 -6.77 14.99 -1.76
CA LYS A 177 -5.78 15.35 -0.73
C LYS A 177 -6.43 15.55 0.64
N LYS A 178 -7.36 14.66 1.00
CA LYS A 178 -7.99 14.63 2.33
C LYS A 178 -7.66 13.30 2.99
N ILE A 179 -7.49 13.32 4.31
CA ILE A 179 -7.55 12.09 5.10
C ILE A 179 -8.92 12.06 5.77
N LEU A 180 -9.69 11.03 5.44
CA LEU A 180 -10.95 10.72 6.07
C LEU A 180 -10.67 9.79 7.24
N VAL A 181 -11.11 10.20 8.43
CA VAL A 181 -11.02 9.40 9.65
C VAL A 181 -12.39 8.83 9.91
N CYS A 182 -12.50 7.51 9.91
CA CYS A 182 -13.74 6.79 10.11
C CYS A 182 -13.68 6.04 11.44
N HIS A 183 -14.78 6.02 12.19
CA HIS A 183 -14.90 5.16 13.37
C HIS A 183 -15.02 3.70 12.95
N ASN A 184 -14.44 2.81 13.76
CA ASN A 184 -14.68 1.39 13.64
C ASN A 184 -15.99 1.08 14.37
N ILE A 185 -17.01 0.58 13.66
CA ILE A 185 -18.34 0.35 14.25
C ILE A 185 -18.38 -0.96 15.04
N SER A 186 -17.52 -1.93 14.71
CA SER A 186 -17.77 -3.31 15.17
C SER A 186 -17.54 -3.52 16.67
N GLU A 187 -18.36 -4.38 17.28
CA GLU A 187 -18.14 -4.97 18.62
C GLU A 187 -16.77 -5.66 18.74
N ASN A 188 -16.10 -5.93 17.61
CA ASN A 188 -14.76 -6.53 17.50
C ASN A 188 -13.67 -5.49 17.15
N SER A 189 -13.88 -4.21 17.47
CA SER A 189 -12.88 -3.18 17.23
C SER A 189 -11.53 -3.57 17.87
N PRO A 190 -10.38 -3.28 17.22
CA PRO A 190 -9.07 -3.53 17.79
C PRO A 190 -8.98 -2.98 19.22
N PRO A 191 -8.26 -3.65 20.13
CA PRO A 191 -8.12 -3.14 21.48
C PRO A 191 -7.41 -1.77 21.46
N LYS A 192 -7.86 -0.86 22.33
CA LYS A 192 -7.11 0.38 22.60
C LYS A 192 -5.74 0.03 23.16
N ILE A 193 -4.71 0.76 22.75
CA ILE A 193 -3.34 0.53 23.21
C ILE A 193 -3.00 1.59 24.27
N ASP A 194 -2.67 1.17 25.50
CA ASP A 194 -2.24 2.10 26.55
C ASP A 194 -0.92 2.77 26.18
N THR A 195 -0.84 4.11 26.22
CA THR A 195 0.39 4.86 25.93
C THR A 195 1.45 4.69 27.01
N ASN A 196 1.09 4.24 28.22
CA ASN A 196 2.05 3.98 29.28
C ASN A 196 3.04 2.85 28.92
N ILE A 197 2.79 2.08 27.85
CA ILE A 197 3.77 1.13 27.29
C ILE A 197 5.03 1.82 26.76
N PHE A 198 4.96 3.11 26.43
CA PHE A 198 6.13 3.90 26.02
C PHE A 198 6.93 4.41 27.21
N ASN A 199 6.43 4.25 28.44
CA ASN A 199 7.18 4.58 29.64
C ASN A 199 8.18 3.45 29.94
N PRO A 200 9.51 3.70 29.90
CA PRO A 200 10.52 2.65 30.11
C PRO A 200 10.45 1.97 31.48
N SER A 201 9.75 2.55 32.47
CA SER A 201 9.54 1.95 33.79
C SER A 201 8.38 0.95 33.86
N ASN A 202 7.52 0.88 32.84
CA ASN A 202 6.37 -0.03 32.83
C ASN A 202 6.71 -1.35 32.13
N ASN A 203 7.04 -2.38 32.91
CA ASN A 203 7.26 -3.75 32.43
C ASN A 203 5.94 -4.51 32.15
N LEU A 204 4.90 -3.83 31.64
CA LEU A 204 3.64 -4.52 31.35
C LEU A 204 3.81 -5.40 30.10
N HIS A 205 3.52 -6.70 30.25
CA HIS A 205 3.37 -7.60 29.13
C HIS A 205 2.20 -7.13 28.25
N LEU A 206 2.49 -6.72 27.01
CA LEU A 206 1.49 -6.69 25.95
C LEU A 206 0.88 -8.09 25.88
N GLN A 207 -0.38 -8.23 26.28
CA GLN A 207 -1.19 -9.38 25.89
C GLN A 207 -1.37 -9.30 24.37
N LYS A 208 -0.46 -9.96 23.65
CA LYS A 208 -0.48 -10.12 22.18
C LYS A 208 -1.57 -11.11 21.71
N ASP A 209 -2.50 -11.47 22.58
CA ASP A 209 -3.25 -12.72 22.45
C ASP A 209 -4.55 -12.59 21.66
N ALA A 210 -4.96 -11.37 21.29
CA ALA A 210 -6.05 -11.19 20.33
C ALA A 210 -5.46 -11.02 18.93
N LYS A 211 -5.07 -12.14 18.28
CA LYS A 211 -5.04 -12.15 16.81
C LYS A 211 -6.47 -11.83 16.37
N ILE A 212 -6.68 -10.60 15.89
CA ILE A 212 -7.91 -10.22 15.22
C ILE A 212 -8.08 -11.23 14.10
N LYS A 213 -9.10 -12.10 14.23
CA LYS A 213 -9.49 -12.93 13.09
C LYS A 213 -9.91 -11.95 12.00
N ASP A 214 -9.46 -12.17 10.76
CA ASP A 214 -9.87 -11.42 9.57
C ASP A 214 -11.37 -11.59 9.27
N GLY A 215 -12.24 -11.45 10.28
CA GLY A 215 -13.65 -11.20 10.07
C GLY A 215 -13.81 -9.81 9.51
N ASP A 216 -14.84 -9.63 8.68
CA ASP A 216 -15.10 -8.38 7.98
C ASP A 216 -15.25 -7.23 9.00
N ILE A 217 -14.19 -6.43 9.14
CA ILE A 217 -14.24 -5.18 9.90
C ILE A 217 -15.24 -4.29 9.17
N GLN A 218 -16.43 -4.12 9.75
CA GLN A 218 -17.41 -3.17 9.24
C GLN A 218 -16.96 -1.76 9.61
N VAL A 219 -16.55 -1.01 8.60
CA VAL A 219 -16.13 0.38 8.72
C VAL A 219 -17.33 1.28 8.45
N ASP A 220 -17.57 2.27 9.31
CA ASP A 220 -18.52 3.34 8.98
C ASP A 220 -18.00 4.09 7.76
N SER A 221 -18.79 4.16 6.69
CA SER A 221 -18.40 4.96 5.54
C SER A 221 -18.44 6.46 5.84
N ASP A 222 -19.15 6.87 6.89
CA ASP A 222 -19.28 8.28 7.25
C ASP A 222 -18.04 8.76 8.02
N PRO A 223 -17.26 9.71 7.45
CA PRO A 223 -16.06 10.21 8.11
C PRO A 223 -16.45 11.05 9.33
N THR A 224 -15.85 10.73 10.47
CA THR A 224 -16.07 11.46 11.73
C THR A 224 -15.17 12.69 11.81
N GLU A 225 -14.04 12.66 11.11
CA GLU A 225 -13.12 13.77 10.97
C GLU A 225 -12.54 13.78 9.55
N VAL A 226 -12.32 14.99 9.02
CA VAL A 226 -11.71 15.20 7.70
C VAL A 226 -10.51 16.13 7.86
N ILE A 227 -9.33 15.62 7.51
CA ILE A 227 -8.06 16.34 7.60
C ILE A 227 -7.65 16.78 6.20
N GLN A 228 -7.59 18.10 5.96
CA GLN A 228 -7.16 18.66 4.69
C GLN A 228 -5.64 18.69 4.58
N LEU A 229 -5.07 18.08 3.54
CA LEU A 229 -3.61 17.94 3.38
C LEU A 229 -2.92 19.14 2.72
N SER A 230 -3.66 20.13 2.22
CA SER A 230 -3.09 21.29 1.52
C SER A 230 -2.03 22.05 2.31
N GLU A 231 -2.07 21.97 3.66
CA GLU A 231 -1.15 22.68 4.57
C GLU A 231 -0.58 21.76 5.66
N CYS A 232 -0.48 20.45 5.35
CA CYS A 232 0.05 19.46 6.26
C CYS A 232 1.55 19.23 6.07
N GLU A 233 2.26 19.10 7.19
CA GLU A 233 3.59 18.51 7.24
C GLU A 233 3.49 17.11 7.84
N VAL A 234 4.25 16.15 7.30
CA VAL A 234 4.29 14.79 7.84
C VAL A 234 5.73 14.40 8.14
N GLU A 235 5.93 13.76 9.30
CA GLU A 235 7.25 13.31 9.74
C GLU A 235 7.18 11.99 10.51
N LYS A 236 8.22 11.15 10.40
CA LYS A 236 8.41 10.00 11.31
C LYS A 236 8.61 10.52 12.73
N ASN A 237 7.95 9.89 13.70
CA ASN A 237 8.08 10.25 15.11
C ASN A 237 8.79 9.14 15.87
N GLU A 238 10.12 9.11 15.81
CA GLU A 238 10.90 8.05 16.46
C GLU A 238 10.83 8.10 17.99
N LYS A 239 10.46 9.25 18.58
CA LYS A 239 10.25 9.35 20.04
C LYS A 239 9.03 8.57 20.52
N LEU A 240 8.02 8.43 19.65
CA LEU A 240 6.81 7.66 19.91
C LEU A 240 6.85 6.29 19.21
N SER A 241 7.98 5.91 18.61
CA SER A 241 8.15 4.61 17.97
C SER A 241 8.89 3.64 18.87
N SER A 242 8.57 2.35 18.79
CA SER A 242 9.23 1.29 19.53
C SER A 242 9.26 0.00 18.72
N ASP A 243 10.46 -0.38 18.25
CA ASP A 243 10.71 -1.65 17.58
C ASP A 243 10.31 -2.84 18.45
N LYS A 244 10.50 -2.74 19.78
CA LYS A 244 10.15 -3.79 20.74
C LYS A 244 8.64 -4.04 20.81
N LEU A 245 7.85 -2.97 20.71
CA LEU A 245 6.39 -3.03 20.78
C LEU A 245 5.74 -3.15 19.40
N GLN A 246 6.53 -3.08 18.32
CA GLN A 246 6.04 -3.03 16.94
C GLN A 246 5.08 -1.85 16.70
N LEU A 247 5.41 -0.70 17.30
CA LEU A 247 4.63 0.52 17.16
C LEU A 247 5.47 1.55 16.44
N PHE A 248 5.04 1.95 15.26
CA PHE A 248 5.79 2.85 14.39
C PHE A 248 5.00 4.14 14.21
N ALA A 249 5.38 5.16 14.98
CA ALA A 249 4.68 6.43 15.03
C ALA A 249 5.13 7.39 13.94
N PHE A 250 4.20 8.21 13.49
CA PHE A 250 4.41 9.39 12.66
C PHE A 250 3.48 10.51 13.10
N THR A 251 3.83 11.75 12.77
CA THR A 251 3.05 12.93 13.12
C THR A 251 2.62 13.65 11.86
N ILE A 252 1.33 13.99 11.76
CA ILE A 252 0.81 14.95 10.79
C ILE A 252 0.60 16.28 11.53
N THR A 253 1.20 17.35 11.03
CA THR A 253 1.07 18.70 11.60
C THR A 253 0.29 19.58 10.63
N LEU A 254 -0.88 20.05 11.05
CA LEU A 254 -1.70 21.00 10.31
C LEU A 254 -1.36 22.42 10.74
N ASN A 255 -1.01 23.26 9.78
CA ASN A 255 -0.75 24.67 10.01
C ASN A 255 -2.06 25.48 9.90
N LYS A 256 -2.94 25.41 10.91
CA LYS A 256 -4.23 26.15 10.90
C LYS A 256 -4.05 27.67 10.88
N SER A 257 -3.02 28.19 11.53
CA SER A 257 -2.63 29.60 11.49
C SER A 257 -1.15 29.76 11.85
N MET A 258 -0.62 30.98 11.69
CA MET A 258 0.78 31.30 12.02
C MET A 258 1.19 30.90 13.45
N PHE A 259 0.24 30.86 14.39
CA PHE A 259 0.50 30.56 15.80
C PHE A 259 -0.12 29.25 16.29
N PHE A 260 -1.00 28.64 15.48
CA PHE A 260 -1.73 27.44 15.89
C PHE A 260 -1.42 26.28 14.97
N LYS A 261 -0.70 25.30 15.52
CA LYS A 261 -0.40 24.02 14.87
C LYS A 261 -1.19 22.93 15.57
N GLU A 262 -1.97 22.19 14.80
CA GLU A 262 -2.64 20.98 15.28
C GLU A 262 -1.81 19.77 14.90
N ARG A 263 -1.63 18.82 15.83
CA ARG A 263 -0.78 17.64 15.62
C ARG A 263 -1.59 16.38 15.82
N TYR A 264 -1.50 15.50 14.82
CA TYR A 264 -2.06 14.18 14.83
C TYR A 264 -0.92 13.19 14.98
N HIS A 265 -0.82 12.57 16.15
CA HIS A 265 0.12 11.49 16.37
C HIS A 265 -0.57 10.18 16.00
N LEU A 266 -0.01 9.49 15.01
CA LEU A 266 -0.55 8.25 14.45
C LEU A 266 0.49 7.14 14.59
N VAL A 267 0.04 5.90 14.77
CA VAL A 267 0.88 4.70 14.87
C VAL A 267 0.37 3.63 13.93
N SER A 268 1.30 2.95 13.26
CA SER A 268 1.06 1.73 12.51
C SER A 268 1.76 0.53 13.15
N GLU A 269 1.28 -0.67 12.81
CA GLU A 269 1.81 -1.95 13.31
C GLU A 269 3.15 -2.35 12.67
N THR A 270 3.46 -1.82 11.48
CA THR A 270 4.71 -2.14 10.77
C THR A 270 5.44 -0.88 10.27
N LYS A 271 6.77 -0.98 10.09
CA LYS A 271 7.60 0.11 9.54
C LYS A 271 7.22 0.43 8.10
N GLU A 272 6.82 -0.59 7.36
CA GLU A 272 6.42 -0.52 5.96
C GLU A 272 5.12 0.27 5.81
N ILE A 273 4.11 -0.02 6.65
CA ILE A 273 2.85 0.73 6.66
C ILE A 273 3.10 2.18 7.04
N ARG A 274 3.92 2.45 8.08
CA ARG A 274 4.31 3.83 8.44
C ARG A 274 4.93 4.55 7.25
N SER A 275 5.91 3.92 6.62
CA SER A 275 6.68 4.53 5.53
C SER A 275 5.79 4.79 4.31
N MET A 276 4.87 3.88 4.00
CA MET A 276 3.87 4.06 2.95
C MET A 276 2.99 5.28 3.22
N TRP A 277 2.38 5.38 4.40
CA TRP A 277 1.52 6.51 4.79
C TRP A 277 2.26 7.83 4.74
N VAL A 278 3.44 7.90 5.37
CA VAL A 278 4.24 9.13 5.40
C VAL A 278 4.62 9.57 3.99
N ALA A 279 5.05 8.63 3.13
CA ALA A 279 5.46 8.96 1.77
C ALA A 279 4.30 9.44 0.90
N MET A 280 3.14 8.79 0.99
CA MET A 280 1.93 9.20 0.25
C MET A 280 1.42 10.57 0.70
N ILE A 281 1.41 10.85 2.01
CA ILE A 281 1.01 12.16 2.53
C ILE A 281 2.01 13.23 2.07
N ALA A 282 3.32 12.96 2.15
CA ALA A 282 4.37 13.89 1.71
C ALA A 282 4.27 14.22 0.20
N ASP A 283 3.96 13.21 -0.62
CA ASP A 283 3.73 13.38 -2.05
C ASP A 283 2.50 14.26 -2.31
N MET A 284 1.37 13.96 -1.66
CA MET A 284 0.13 14.74 -1.80
C MET A 284 0.28 16.20 -1.35
N THR A 285 1.06 16.47 -0.31
CA THR A 285 1.32 17.83 0.17
C THR A 285 2.36 18.58 -0.68
N GLY A 286 3.06 17.89 -1.59
CA GLY A 286 4.19 18.45 -2.33
C GLY A 286 5.41 18.74 -1.46
N ASN A 287 5.43 18.25 -0.21
CA ASN A 287 6.51 18.51 0.75
C ASN A 287 7.62 17.44 0.63
N MET A 288 8.26 17.36 -0.54
CA MET A 288 9.29 16.35 -0.82
C MET A 288 10.55 16.46 0.06
N LYS A 289 10.78 17.61 0.71
CA LYS A 289 11.87 17.76 1.70
C LYS A 289 11.74 16.79 2.88
N SER A 290 10.51 16.40 3.21
CA SER A 290 10.27 15.36 4.22
C SER A 290 10.68 13.98 3.69
N LEU A 291 10.45 13.70 2.41
CA LEU A 291 10.79 12.44 1.74
C LEU A 291 12.30 12.15 1.76
N ASP A 292 13.14 13.14 1.45
CA ASP A 292 14.59 12.96 1.42
C ASP A 292 15.15 12.57 2.80
N LYS A 293 14.68 13.24 3.86
CA LYS A 293 15.02 12.89 5.25
C LYS A 293 14.56 11.48 5.64
N LEU A 294 13.47 11.00 5.04
CA LEU A 294 12.93 9.68 5.33
C LEU A 294 13.75 8.56 4.70
N LEU A 295 14.36 8.81 3.54
CA LEU A 295 15.24 7.88 2.84
C LEU A 295 16.64 7.79 3.47
N GLU A 296 17.11 8.85 4.11
CA GLU A 296 18.41 8.85 4.80
C GLU A 296 18.42 8.00 6.11
N THR A 297 17.23 7.65 6.62
CA THR A 297 17.05 6.99 7.93
C THR A 297 16.55 5.55 7.86
N SER A 298 16.36 5.01 6.65
CA SER A 298 16.00 3.61 6.38
C SER A 298 17.21 2.78 6.00
#